data_AF-A0A6B1G3B9-F1
#
_entry.id   AF-A0A6B1G3B9-F1
#
_cell.length_a   1.000
_cell.length_b   1.000
_cell.length_c   1.000
_cell.angle_alpha   90.00
_cell.angle_beta   90.00
_cell.angle_gamma   90.00
#
_symmetry.space_group_name_H-M   'P 1'
#
loop_
_entity.id
_entity.type
_entity.pdbx_description
1 polymer ?
#
loop_
_entity_poly.entity_id
_entity_poly.type
_entity_poly.pdbx_seq_one_letter_code
_entity_poly.pdbx_strand_id
1 'polypeptide(L)'
;MYLRFTRFLLPLVLTILIFEFGAQSINAGMARMPDAIRVLAAFGLAWGLVTSLSSPLAQLRYAGMVLVEDKRDFWRGLFYVSGLALIMVAVQWLLGGTTISRHLLEGLHAVDAETSERVRVMMLSLLPMPLLRGITQLGMGVLTRGKQTGKISVATALSVAAGLAAVVALLQVDAIRARPIWLPILVLYASTLTESITIVFYLWRFFGRLPDALDRPPITYAAFFRFTWPIALMNFMQESSRPLINLFVVRGAYGAEAMAALTVAYTLGQWTYRWLNELRALVPPFYAELQSYRPFLRYAYWCGLAASAICLLLFWTPLRTVLL
;
A
#
# COMPACT_ATOMS: atom_id res chain seq x y z
N MET A 1 -15.96 -25.65 3.13
CA MET A 1 -15.83 -24.45 2.27
C MET A 1 -15.29 -23.25 3.05
N TYR A 2 -15.96 -22.81 4.12
CA TYR A 2 -15.53 -21.65 4.92
C TYR A 2 -14.10 -21.74 5.46
N LEU A 3 -13.67 -22.91 5.96
CA LEU A 3 -12.28 -23.11 6.40
C LEU A 3 -11.24 -22.85 5.29
N ARG A 4 -11.56 -23.17 4.03
CA ARG A 4 -10.68 -22.89 2.89
C ARG A 4 -10.63 -21.39 2.59
N PHE A 5 -11.75 -20.68 2.75
CA PHE A 5 -11.78 -19.21 2.66
C PHE A 5 -10.96 -18.58 3.76
N THR A 6 -11.14 -19.02 5.01
CA THR A 6 -10.37 -18.50 6.14
C THR A 6 -8.89 -18.78 5.98
N ARG A 7 -8.47 -19.98 5.57
CA ARG A 7 -7.06 -20.31 5.34
C ARG A 7 -6.44 -19.49 4.20
N PHE A 8 -7.22 -19.11 3.19
CA PHE A 8 -6.77 -18.23 2.12
C PHE A 8 -6.69 -16.76 2.54
N LEU A 9 -7.70 -16.30 3.30
CA LEU A 9 -7.89 -14.91 3.70
C LEU A 9 -6.99 -14.52 4.87
N LEU A 10 -6.83 -15.41 5.87
CA LEU A 10 -6.07 -15.14 7.09
C LEU A 10 -4.66 -14.62 6.81
N PRO A 11 -3.86 -15.22 5.90
CA PRO A 11 -2.56 -14.67 5.53
C PRO A 11 -2.63 -13.24 4.99
N LEU A 12 -3.66 -12.91 4.17
CA LEU A 12 -3.86 -11.56 3.63
C LEU A 12 -4.24 -10.57 4.72
N VAL A 13 -5.10 -10.96 5.67
CA VAL A 13 -5.44 -10.12 6.82
C VAL A 13 -4.20 -9.84 7.68
N LEU A 14 -3.37 -10.86 7.93
CA LEU A 14 -2.12 -10.70 8.66
C LEU A 14 -1.16 -9.74 7.95
N THR A 15 -1.12 -9.71 6.61
CA THR A 15 -0.27 -8.76 5.89
C THR A 15 -0.64 -7.31 6.17
N ILE A 16 -1.93 -7.00 6.37
CA ILE A 16 -2.39 -5.65 6.70
C ILE A 16 -1.84 -5.23 8.06
N LEU A 17 -1.97 -6.09 9.07
CA LEU A 17 -1.48 -5.81 10.42
C LEU A 17 0.05 -5.66 10.46
N ILE A 18 0.76 -6.56 9.77
CA ILE A 18 2.23 -6.51 9.66
C ILE A 18 2.66 -5.19 9.01
N PHE A 19 2.02 -4.81 7.91
CA PHE A 19 2.36 -3.57 7.20
C PHE A 19 2.12 -2.32 8.06
N GLU A 20 1.00 -2.27 8.79
CA GLU A 20 0.71 -1.15 9.68
C GLU A 20 1.72 -1.04 10.83
N PHE A 21 2.12 -2.17 11.42
CA PHE A 21 3.18 -2.20 12.42
C PHE A 21 4.52 -1.70 11.85
N GLY A 22 4.85 -2.11 10.62
CA GLY A 22 6.01 -1.63 9.89
C GLY A 22 6.01 -0.11 9.74
N ALA A 23 4.90 0.49 9.32
CA ALA A 23 4.79 1.94 9.18
C ALA A 23 5.05 2.69 10.51
N GLN A 24 4.55 2.18 11.64
CA GLN A 24 4.79 2.78 12.95
C GLN A 24 6.27 2.75 13.34
N SER A 25 6.99 1.70 12.96
CA SER A 25 8.42 1.59 13.26
C SER A 25 9.28 2.63 12.55
N ILE A 26 8.94 2.99 11.31
CA ILE A 26 9.61 4.06 10.57
C ILE A 26 9.38 5.40 11.27
N ASN A 27 8.12 5.68 11.66
CA ASN A 27 7.76 6.88 12.41
C ASN A 27 8.54 6.98 13.73
N ALA A 28 8.63 5.89 14.49
CA ALA A 28 9.40 5.83 15.71
C ALA A 28 10.90 6.06 15.49
N GLY A 29 11.46 5.55 14.38
CA GLY A 29 12.84 5.80 13.97
C GLY A 29 13.09 7.28 13.67
N MET A 30 12.23 7.90 12.86
CA MET A 30 12.34 9.33 12.53
C MET A 30 12.18 10.23 13.75
N ALA A 31 11.33 9.86 14.72
CA ALA A 31 11.15 10.62 15.95
C ALA A 31 12.41 10.70 16.83
N ARG A 32 13.38 9.81 16.61
CA ARG A 32 14.67 9.77 17.34
C ARG A 32 15.81 10.45 16.58
N MET A 33 15.54 10.97 15.38
CA MET A 33 16.54 11.69 14.59
C MET A 33 16.66 13.15 15.03
N PRO A 34 17.83 13.79 14.80
CA PRO A 34 17.93 15.24 14.88
C PRO A 34 16.87 15.90 13.99
N ASP A 35 16.28 16.99 14.47
CA ASP A 35 15.27 17.75 13.72
C ASP A 35 14.05 16.91 13.26
N ALA A 36 13.59 16.03 14.17
CA ALA A 36 12.50 15.08 13.95
C ALA A 36 11.23 15.74 13.38
N ILE A 37 10.86 16.95 13.85
CA ILE A 37 9.64 17.64 13.39
C ILE A 37 9.68 17.85 11.87
N ARG A 38 10.78 18.41 11.35
CA ARG A 38 10.92 18.65 9.91
C ARG A 38 11.05 17.35 9.13
N VAL A 39 11.71 16.33 9.68
CA VAL A 39 11.82 15.00 9.03
C VAL A 39 10.46 14.34 8.89
N LEU A 40 9.66 14.30 9.97
CA LEU A 40 8.31 13.74 9.95
C LEU A 40 7.40 14.52 9.00
N ALA A 41 7.48 15.85 9.00
CA ALA A 41 6.71 16.70 8.09
C ALA A 41 7.09 16.43 6.62
N ALA A 42 8.38 16.45 6.30
CA ALA A 42 8.88 16.17 4.95
C ALA A 42 8.49 14.75 4.49
N PHE A 43 8.65 13.75 5.36
CA PHE A 43 8.27 12.37 5.08
C PHE A 43 6.77 12.25 4.81
N GLY A 44 5.93 12.80 5.68
CA GLY A 44 4.47 12.71 5.54
C GLY A 44 3.98 13.31 4.22
N LEU A 45 4.51 14.48 3.85
CA LEU A 45 4.17 15.15 2.61
C LEU A 45 4.69 14.38 1.38
N ALA A 46 5.98 14.05 1.35
CA ALA A 46 6.59 13.34 0.23
C ALA A 46 5.98 11.95 0.02
N TRP A 47 5.83 11.17 1.09
CA TRP A 47 5.25 9.82 1.02
C TRP A 47 3.78 9.86 0.61
N GLY A 48 3.01 10.83 1.13
CA GLY A 48 1.64 11.05 0.70
C GLY A 48 1.55 11.30 -0.81
N LEU A 49 2.36 12.22 -1.34
CA LEU A 49 2.40 12.49 -2.79
C LEU A 49 2.82 11.26 -3.61
N VAL A 50 3.90 10.59 -3.23
CA VAL A 50 4.41 9.39 -3.93
C VAL A 50 3.37 8.27 -3.95
N THR A 51 2.70 8.03 -2.82
CA THR A 51 1.68 6.97 -2.72
C THR A 51 0.40 7.32 -3.48
N SER A 52 -0.07 8.56 -3.42
CA SER A 52 -1.22 9.03 -4.21
C SER A 52 -0.98 8.86 -5.71
N LEU A 53 0.21 9.26 -6.19
CA LEU A 53 0.60 9.06 -7.59
C LEU A 53 0.71 7.58 -7.94
N SER A 54 1.22 6.76 -7.03
CA SER A 54 1.39 5.32 -7.25
C SER A 54 0.10 4.50 -7.01
N SER A 55 -1.01 5.12 -6.60
CA SER A 55 -2.27 4.44 -6.30
C SER A 55 -2.84 3.59 -7.46
N PRO A 56 -2.69 3.97 -8.76
CA PRO A 56 -3.13 3.11 -9.86
C PRO A 56 -2.32 1.81 -9.95
N LEU A 57 -1.03 1.86 -9.60
CA LEU A 57 -0.14 0.70 -9.63
C LEU A 57 -0.50 -0.31 -8.54
N ALA A 58 -1.03 0.14 -7.40
CA ALA A 58 -1.54 -0.75 -6.35
C ALA A 58 -2.69 -1.64 -6.87
N GLN A 59 -3.46 -1.17 -7.85
CA GLN A 59 -4.60 -1.91 -8.41
C GLN A 59 -4.20 -3.03 -9.37
N LEU A 60 -2.93 -3.04 -9.80
CA LEU A 60 -2.39 -4.09 -10.64
C LEU A 60 -2.43 -5.46 -9.97
N ARG A 61 -2.52 -5.52 -8.64
CA ARG A 61 -2.76 -6.78 -7.92
C ARG A 61 -4.07 -7.43 -8.35
N TYR A 62 -5.15 -6.66 -8.45
CA TYR A 62 -6.44 -7.18 -8.90
C TYR A 62 -6.43 -7.50 -10.39
N ALA A 63 -5.78 -6.67 -11.21
CA ALA A 63 -5.63 -6.93 -12.63
C ALA A 63 -4.83 -8.21 -12.89
N GLY A 64 -3.70 -8.41 -12.23
CA GLY A 64 -2.90 -9.64 -12.30
C GLY A 64 -3.65 -10.87 -11.82
N MET A 65 -4.50 -10.71 -10.82
CA MET A 65 -5.30 -11.80 -10.28
C MET A 65 -6.43 -12.25 -11.22
N VAL A 66 -7.10 -11.29 -11.86
CA VAL A 66 -8.28 -11.55 -12.71
C VAL A 66 -7.88 -11.83 -14.16
N LEU A 67 -6.98 -11.02 -14.72
CA LEU A 67 -6.66 -11.02 -16.14
C LEU A 67 -5.51 -11.97 -16.48
N VAL A 68 -4.50 -12.14 -15.62
CA VAL A 68 -3.34 -12.98 -15.99
C VAL A 68 -3.63 -14.45 -15.72
N GLU A 69 -3.78 -15.23 -16.79
CA GLU A 69 -4.03 -16.68 -16.71
C GLU A 69 -2.92 -17.55 -17.32
N ASP A 70 -2.16 -16.99 -18.27
CA ASP A 70 -1.07 -17.66 -18.95
C ASP A 70 0.20 -16.78 -19.01
N LYS A 71 1.30 -17.34 -19.51
CA LYS A 71 2.58 -16.62 -19.60
C LYS A 71 2.53 -15.44 -20.57
N ARG A 72 1.74 -15.52 -21.66
CA ARG A 72 1.60 -14.42 -22.63
C ARG A 72 0.92 -13.21 -21.99
N ASP A 73 -0.16 -13.44 -21.24
CA ASP A 73 -0.86 -12.39 -20.49
C ASP A 73 0.02 -11.78 -19.41
N PHE A 74 0.87 -12.59 -18.76
CA PHE A 74 1.83 -12.08 -17.77
C PHE A 74 2.82 -11.11 -18.39
N TRP A 75 3.46 -11.46 -19.51
CA TRP A 75 4.43 -10.58 -20.18
C TRP A 75 3.77 -9.30 -20.66
N ARG A 76 2.56 -9.37 -21.23
CA ARG A 76 1.78 -8.17 -21.59
C ARG A 76 1.43 -7.31 -20.37
N GLY A 77 1.06 -7.94 -19.27
CA GLY A 77 0.88 -7.29 -17.98
C GLY A 77 2.16 -6.55 -17.58
N LEU A 78 3.33 -7.19 -17.65
CA LEU A 78 4.60 -6.58 -17.28
C LEU A 78 4.94 -5.35 -18.14
N PHE A 79 4.70 -5.39 -19.45
CA PHE A 79 4.86 -4.22 -20.32
C PHE A 79 3.90 -3.10 -19.97
N TYR A 80 2.62 -3.43 -19.72
CA TYR A 80 1.61 -2.46 -19.28
C TYR A 80 2.01 -1.78 -17.97
N VAL A 81 2.45 -2.57 -16.99
CA VAL A 81 2.94 -2.07 -15.70
C VAL A 81 4.15 -1.16 -15.88
N SER A 82 5.11 -1.55 -16.72
CA SER A 82 6.32 -0.77 -16.96
C SER A 82 5.98 0.59 -17.61
N GLY A 83 5.06 0.60 -18.58
CA GLY A 83 4.58 1.84 -19.19
C GLY A 83 3.86 2.75 -18.19
N LEU A 84 2.95 2.19 -17.38
CA LEU A 84 2.26 2.97 -16.34
C LEU A 84 3.23 3.50 -15.27
N ALA A 85 4.20 2.68 -14.85
CA ALA A 85 5.22 3.08 -13.90
C ALA A 85 6.11 4.21 -14.46
N LEU A 86 6.47 4.15 -15.74
CA LEU A 86 7.25 5.21 -16.38
C LEU A 86 6.49 6.54 -16.41
N ILE A 87 5.18 6.52 -16.66
CA ILE A 87 4.33 7.72 -16.56
C ILE A 87 4.36 8.26 -15.13
N MET A 88 4.21 7.40 -14.11
CA MET A 88 4.26 7.82 -12.71
C MET A 88 5.63 8.40 -12.33
N VAL A 89 6.72 7.78 -12.80
CA VAL A 89 8.09 8.29 -12.63
C VAL A 89 8.24 9.66 -13.26
N ALA A 90 7.75 9.86 -14.49
CA ALA A 90 7.82 11.14 -15.18
C ALA A 90 7.04 12.24 -14.44
N VAL A 91 5.83 11.93 -13.96
CA VAL A 91 5.02 12.88 -13.16
C VAL A 91 5.70 13.19 -11.83
N GLN A 92 6.22 12.19 -11.12
CA GLN A 92 6.94 12.38 -9.87
C GLN A 92 8.23 13.19 -10.07
N TRP A 93 8.97 12.95 -11.15
CA TRP A 93 10.15 13.73 -11.52
C TRP A 93 9.78 15.17 -11.86
N LEU A 94 8.67 15.40 -12.58
CA LEU A 94 8.19 16.74 -12.88
C LEU A 94 7.83 17.49 -11.58
N LEU A 95 7.15 16.82 -10.65
CA LEU A 95 6.73 17.39 -9.38
C LEU A 95 7.85 17.56 -8.35
N GLY A 96 8.93 16.78 -8.42
CA GLY A 96 10.08 16.91 -7.51
C GLY A 96 11.25 17.70 -8.08
N GLY A 97 11.44 17.66 -9.41
CA GLY A 97 12.59 18.23 -10.09
C GLY A 97 12.40 19.68 -10.52
N THR A 98 11.20 20.08 -10.92
CA THR A 98 10.95 21.41 -11.50
C THR A 98 10.74 22.51 -10.46
N THR A 99 10.87 23.77 -10.87
CA THR A 99 10.56 24.95 -10.04
C THR A 99 9.08 25.03 -9.63
N ILE A 100 8.19 24.34 -10.36
CA ILE A 100 6.76 24.21 -10.00
C ILE A 100 6.62 23.58 -8.61
N SER A 101 7.51 22.64 -8.26
CA SER A 101 7.56 22.06 -6.91
C SER A 101 7.72 23.10 -5.82
N ARG A 102 8.61 24.09 -6.00
CA ARG A 102 8.85 25.16 -5.02
C ARG A 102 7.60 26.00 -4.83
N HIS A 103 6.97 26.44 -5.92
CA HIS A 103 5.74 27.24 -5.82
C HIS A 103 4.55 26.46 -5.27
N LEU A 104 4.43 25.16 -5.57
CA LEU A 104 3.36 24.30 -5.05
C LEU A 104 3.58 23.94 -3.57
N LEU A 105 4.81 23.59 -3.17
CA LEU A 105 5.16 23.17 -1.81
C LEU A 105 5.25 24.36 -0.85
N GLU A 106 5.88 25.45 -1.26
CA GLU A 106 6.01 26.67 -0.42
C GLU A 106 4.69 27.45 -0.41
N GLY A 107 3.95 27.46 -1.52
CA GLY A 107 2.70 28.22 -1.67
C GLY A 107 1.44 27.53 -1.11
N LEU A 108 1.23 26.24 -1.36
CA LEU A 108 0.02 25.53 -0.87
C LEU A 108 0.19 24.89 0.51
N HIS A 109 1.41 24.48 0.89
CA HIS A 109 1.62 23.73 2.14
C HIS A 109 2.28 24.56 3.26
N ALA A 110 2.63 25.84 3.02
CA ALA A 110 3.24 26.75 4.00
C ALA A 110 4.47 26.15 4.70
N VAL A 111 5.30 25.43 3.94
CA VAL A 111 6.47 24.71 4.45
C VAL A 111 7.73 25.56 4.25
N ASP A 112 8.65 25.55 5.22
CA ASP A 112 9.92 26.26 5.12
C ASP A 112 10.83 25.66 4.03
N ALA A 113 11.72 26.48 3.47
CA ALA A 113 12.56 26.11 2.33
C ALA A 113 13.39 24.84 2.58
N GLU A 114 13.83 24.62 3.83
CA GLU A 114 14.60 23.44 4.22
C GLU A 114 13.76 22.15 4.17
N THR A 115 12.52 22.20 4.64
CA THR A 115 11.60 21.04 4.59
C THR A 115 11.15 20.78 3.15
N SER A 116 10.94 21.83 2.35
CA SER A 116 10.66 21.72 0.90
C SER A 116 11.77 20.98 0.15
N GLU A 117 13.04 21.28 0.45
CA GLU A 117 14.17 20.58 -0.15
C GLU A 117 14.25 19.10 0.28
N ARG A 118 13.97 18.80 1.56
CA ARG A 118 13.89 17.40 2.04
C ARG A 118 12.79 16.61 1.31
N VAL A 119 11.64 17.23 1.04
CA VAL A 119 10.56 16.64 0.25
C VAL A 119 11.03 16.33 -1.17
N ARG A 120 11.69 17.28 -1.84
CA ARG A 120 12.27 17.09 -3.18
C ARG A 120 13.27 15.95 -3.22
N VAL A 121 14.22 15.93 -2.28
CA VAL A 121 15.23 14.86 -2.16
C VAL A 121 14.56 13.50 -2.04
N MET A 122 13.54 13.39 -1.18
CA MET A 122 12.80 12.13 -1.01
C MET A 122 12.03 11.73 -2.27
N MET A 123 11.31 12.66 -2.90
CA MET A 123 10.57 12.38 -4.14
C MET A 123 11.49 11.94 -5.28
N LEU A 124 12.63 12.61 -5.47
CA LEU A 124 13.60 12.24 -6.51
C LEU A 124 14.30 10.91 -6.18
N SER A 125 14.62 10.68 -4.90
CA SER A 125 15.24 9.43 -4.48
C SER A 125 14.32 8.24 -4.69
N LEU A 126 13.00 8.41 -4.53
CA LEU A 126 12.02 7.33 -4.68
C LEU A 126 11.52 7.12 -6.12
N LEU A 127 12.13 7.73 -7.15
CA LEU A 127 11.72 7.55 -8.55
C LEU A 127 11.67 6.08 -9.02
N PRO A 128 12.56 5.17 -8.58
CA PRO A 128 12.46 3.75 -8.91
C PRO A 128 11.26 3.01 -8.28
N MET A 129 10.64 3.57 -7.23
CA MET A 129 9.62 2.87 -6.44
C MET A 129 8.37 2.47 -7.23
N PRO A 130 7.76 3.33 -8.05
CA PRO A 130 6.57 2.97 -8.82
C PRO A 130 6.79 1.71 -9.67
N LEU A 131 7.96 1.58 -10.31
CA LEU A 131 8.29 0.40 -11.12
C LEU A 131 8.40 -0.87 -10.27
N LEU A 132 9.20 -0.82 -9.19
CA LEU A 132 9.37 -1.95 -8.27
C LEU A 132 8.03 -2.42 -7.69
N ARG A 133 7.22 -1.46 -7.21
CA ARG A 133 5.90 -1.75 -6.64
C ARG A 133 4.95 -2.29 -7.70
N GLY A 134 4.90 -1.71 -8.89
CA GLY A 134 4.02 -2.16 -9.96
C GLY A 134 4.25 -3.63 -10.32
N ILE A 135 5.53 -4.02 -10.51
CA ILE A 135 5.91 -5.41 -10.83
C ILE A 135 5.53 -6.34 -9.68
N THR A 136 5.82 -5.91 -8.45
CA THR A 136 5.50 -6.67 -7.23
C THR A 136 4.00 -6.90 -7.10
N GLN A 137 3.17 -5.88 -7.33
CA GLN A 137 1.71 -5.98 -7.26
C GLN A 137 1.15 -6.92 -8.32
N LEU A 138 1.63 -6.82 -9.57
CA LEU A 138 1.25 -7.77 -10.63
C LEU A 138 1.58 -9.22 -10.22
N GLY A 139 2.79 -9.46 -9.72
CA GLY A 139 3.24 -10.77 -9.24
C GLY A 139 2.41 -11.30 -8.07
N MET A 140 2.10 -10.45 -7.08
CA MET A 140 1.18 -10.78 -5.98
C MET A 140 -0.21 -11.17 -6.49
N GLY A 141 -0.71 -10.49 -7.53
CA GLY A 141 -1.98 -10.84 -8.19
C GLY A 141 -1.98 -12.26 -8.75
N VAL A 142 -0.94 -12.61 -9.51
CA VAL A 142 -0.76 -13.95 -10.08
C VAL A 142 -0.64 -15.02 -8.99
N LEU A 143 0.16 -14.77 -7.94
CA LEU A 143 0.29 -15.68 -6.80
C LEU A 143 -1.03 -15.85 -6.04
N THR A 144 -1.81 -14.77 -5.90
CA THR A 144 -3.13 -14.80 -5.26
C THR A 144 -4.09 -15.68 -6.05
N ARG A 145 -4.10 -15.57 -7.39
CA ARG A 145 -4.88 -16.45 -8.28
C ARG A 145 -4.52 -17.93 -8.07
N GLY A 146 -3.22 -18.22 -7.97
CA GLY A 146 -2.69 -19.55 -7.66
C GLY A 146 -2.87 -20.04 -6.22
N LYS A 147 -3.68 -19.34 -5.40
CA LYS A 147 -3.93 -19.64 -3.97
C LYS A 147 -2.64 -19.69 -3.13
N GLN A 148 -1.62 -18.92 -3.51
CA GLN A 148 -0.33 -18.84 -2.82
C GLN A 148 -0.27 -17.68 -1.82
N THR A 149 -1.37 -17.31 -1.16
CA THR A 149 -1.45 -16.14 -0.28
C THR A 149 -0.49 -16.19 0.91
N GLY A 150 -0.17 -17.40 1.41
CA GLY A 150 0.85 -17.57 2.45
C GLY A 150 2.25 -17.08 2.04
N LYS A 151 2.62 -17.22 0.76
CA LYS A 151 3.92 -16.71 0.25
C LYS A 151 3.96 -15.19 0.21
N ILE A 152 2.82 -14.56 -0.08
CA ILE A 152 2.67 -13.10 -0.04
C ILE A 152 2.89 -12.61 1.39
N SER A 153 2.30 -13.29 2.38
CA SER A 153 2.50 -12.96 3.79
C SER A 153 3.93 -13.13 4.27
N VAL A 154 4.64 -14.16 3.81
CA VAL A 154 6.08 -14.32 4.09
C VAL A 154 6.87 -13.16 3.49
N ALA A 155 6.57 -12.75 2.25
CA ALA A 155 7.24 -11.61 1.62
C ALA A 155 7.01 -10.29 2.39
N THR A 156 5.76 -10.03 2.81
CA THR A 156 5.44 -8.85 3.61
C THR A 156 6.06 -8.90 5.01
N ALA A 157 6.11 -10.07 5.65
CA ALA A 157 6.77 -10.25 6.94
C ALA A 157 8.29 -9.98 6.84
N LEU A 158 8.95 -10.52 5.82
CA LEU A 158 10.37 -10.26 5.55
C LEU A 158 10.62 -8.79 5.21
N SER A 159 9.74 -8.16 4.45
CA SER A 159 9.78 -6.72 4.13
C SER A 159 9.77 -5.87 5.40
N VAL A 160 8.82 -6.12 6.30
CA VAL A 160 8.73 -5.38 7.57
C VAL A 160 9.90 -5.69 8.50
N ALA A 161 10.35 -6.95 8.58
CA ALA A 161 11.53 -7.31 9.35
C ALA A 161 12.80 -6.61 8.82
N ALA A 162 12.96 -6.52 7.49
CA ALA A 162 14.06 -5.79 6.87
C ALA A 162 13.97 -4.28 7.15
N GLY A 163 12.78 -3.70 7.08
CA GLY A 163 12.55 -2.30 7.45
C GLY A 163 12.90 -2.01 8.91
N LEU A 164 12.46 -2.88 9.84
CA LEU A 164 12.77 -2.79 11.27
C LEU A 164 14.28 -2.90 11.52
N ALA A 165 14.94 -3.88 10.92
CA ALA A 165 16.39 -4.06 11.02
C ALA A 165 17.13 -2.83 10.46
N ALA A 166 16.67 -2.28 9.33
CA ALA A 166 17.22 -1.08 8.74
C ALA A 166 17.06 0.14 9.65
N VAL A 167 15.90 0.33 10.30
CA VAL A 167 15.72 1.41 11.29
C VAL A 167 16.76 1.27 12.40
N VAL A 168 16.86 0.10 13.04
CA VAL A 168 17.78 -0.11 14.16
C VAL A 168 19.24 0.11 13.75
N ALA A 169 19.64 -0.40 12.59
CA ALA A 169 21.01 -0.27 12.09
C ALA A 169 21.36 1.18 11.71
N LEU A 170 20.46 1.88 11.01
CA LEU A 170 20.71 3.22 10.48
C LEU A 170 20.63 4.32 11.55
N LEU A 171 19.92 4.09 12.66
CA LEU A 171 19.86 5.03 13.79
C LEU A 171 21.25 5.34 14.37
N GLN A 172 22.19 4.38 14.27
CA GLN A 172 23.55 4.49 14.82
C GLN A 172 24.57 5.09 13.84
N VAL A 173 24.16 5.39 12.59
CA VAL A 173 25.08 5.84 11.54
C VAL A 173 25.17 7.36 11.55
N ASP A 174 26.36 7.90 11.85
CA ASP A 174 26.59 9.36 11.94
C ASP A 174 26.21 10.11 10.65
N ALA A 175 26.48 9.52 9.48
CA ALA A 175 26.10 10.10 8.19
C ALA A 175 24.56 10.26 8.03
N ILE A 176 23.78 9.34 8.60
CA ILE A 176 22.30 9.42 8.60
C ILE A 176 21.84 10.46 9.60
N ARG A 177 22.47 10.57 10.77
CA ARG A 177 22.15 11.62 11.75
C ARG A 177 22.50 13.01 11.22
N ALA A 178 23.54 13.13 10.39
CA ALA A 178 23.90 14.37 9.70
C ALA A 178 22.89 14.75 8.59
N ARG A 179 22.23 13.77 7.97
CA ARG A 179 21.16 14.00 6.97
C ARG A 179 19.94 13.11 7.25
N PRO A 180 19.12 13.47 8.26
CA PRO A 180 18.06 12.61 8.79
C PRO A 180 17.01 12.10 7.79
N ILE A 181 16.76 12.84 6.71
CA ILE A 181 15.80 12.45 5.66
C ILE A 181 16.17 11.14 4.94
N TRP A 182 17.44 10.74 4.96
CA TRP A 182 17.89 9.48 4.36
C TRP A 182 17.41 8.25 5.13
N LEU A 183 17.11 8.37 6.43
CA LEU A 183 16.60 7.27 7.24
C LEU A 183 15.34 6.63 6.61
N PRO A 184 14.22 7.36 6.42
CA PRO A 184 13.03 6.78 5.82
C PRO A 184 13.23 6.31 4.38
N ILE A 185 14.05 7.01 3.58
CA ILE A 185 14.33 6.61 2.19
C ILE A 185 14.96 5.22 2.16
N LEU A 186 16.03 5.00 2.92
CA LEU A 186 16.74 3.73 2.96
C LEU A 186 15.90 2.60 3.56
N VAL A 187 15.10 2.89 4.59
CA VAL A 187 14.18 1.92 5.20
C VAL A 187 13.10 1.49 4.21
N LEU A 188 12.53 2.43 3.44
CA LEU A 188 11.56 2.13 2.39
C LEU A 188 12.17 1.25 1.29
N TYR A 189 13.43 1.51 0.92
CA TYR A 189 14.19 0.67 -0.01
C TYR A 189 14.44 -0.73 0.52
N ALA A 190 14.95 -0.86 1.75
CA ALA A 190 15.19 -2.15 2.39
C ALA A 190 13.91 -3.00 2.42
N SER A 191 12.78 -2.38 2.79
CA SER A 191 11.48 -3.05 2.85
C SER A 191 11.01 -3.46 1.44
N THR A 192 10.94 -2.49 0.52
CA THR A 192 10.37 -2.72 -0.81
C THR A 192 11.22 -3.69 -1.65
N LEU A 193 12.55 -3.56 -1.62
CA LEU A 193 13.43 -4.49 -2.33
C LEU A 193 13.31 -5.90 -1.79
N THR A 194 13.26 -6.07 -0.46
CA THR A 194 13.07 -7.39 0.16
C THR A 194 11.73 -8.00 -0.27
N GLU A 195 10.65 -7.21 -0.29
CA GLU A 195 9.35 -7.66 -0.77
C GLU A 195 9.39 -8.05 -2.25
N SER A 196 9.92 -7.16 -3.10
CA SER A 196 10.03 -7.37 -4.55
C SER A 196 10.84 -8.60 -4.88
N ILE A 197 12.04 -8.77 -4.29
CA ILE A 197 12.90 -9.92 -4.50
C ILE A 197 12.19 -11.21 -4.09
N THR A 198 11.56 -11.21 -2.92
CA THR A 198 10.85 -12.40 -2.40
C THR A 198 9.65 -12.76 -3.27
N ILE A 199 8.85 -11.78 -3.69
CA ILE A 199 7.72 -11.99 -4.59
C ILE A 199 8.18 -12.49 -5.96
N VAL A 200 9.21 -11.87 -6.55
CA VAL A 200 9.77 -12.29 -7.84
C VAL A 200 10.32 -13.71 -7.75
N PHE A 201 11.00 -14.06 -6.66
CA PHE A 201 11.47 -15.43 -6.41
C PHE A 201 10.33 -16.45 -6.39
N TYR A 202 9.28 -16.18 -5.61
CA TYR A 202 8.11 -17.08 -5.53
C TYR A 202 7.31 -17.12 -6.83
N LEU A 203 7.21 -15.99 -7.52
CA LEU A 203 6.56 -15.86 -8.81
C LEU A 203 7.32 -16.68 -9.85
N TRP A 204 8.64 -16.56 -9.95
CA TRP A 204 9.45 -17.34 -10.89
C TRP A 204 9.29 -18.85 -10.69
N ARG A 205 9.25 -19.30 -9.42
CA ARG A 205 8.96 -20.70 -9.07
C ARG A 205 7.55 -21.15 -9.47
N PHE A 206 6.58 -20.24 -9.40
CA PHE A 206 5.19 -20.48 -9.81
C PHE A 206 4.99 -20.37 -11.33
N PHE A 207 5.80 -19.54 -12.00
CA PHE A 207 5.67 -19.19 -13.41
C PHE A 207 5.80 -20.41 -14.33
N GLY A 208 6.63 -21.38 -13.94
CA GLY A 208 6.75 -22.66 -14.65
C GLY A 208 5.47 -23.51 -14.65
N ARG A 209 4.50 -23.22 -13.77
CA ARG A 209 3.20 -23.92 -13.70
C ARG A 209 2.11 -23.26 -14.54
N LEU A 210 2.34 -22.04 -15.03
CA LEU A 210 1.39 -21.37 -15.91
C LEU A 210 1.45 -22.00 -17.32
N PRO A 211 0.31 -22.18 -18.01
CA PRO A 211 0.32 -22.56 -19.41
C PRO A 211 1.02 -21.48 -20.25
N ASP A 212 1.64 -21.89 -21.35
CA ASP A 212 2.32 -20.95 -22.25
C ASP A 212 1.32 -20.05 -22.99
N ALA A 213 0.19 -20.63 -23.39
CA ALA A 213 -0.92 -19.94 -24.05
C ALA A 213 -2.21 -20.71 -23.85
N LEU A 214 -3.29 -20.02 -23.56
CA LEU A 214 -4.64 -20.57 -23.65
C LEU A 214 -5.18 -20.41 -25.08
N ASP A 215 -6.15 -21.25 -25.45
CA ASP A 215 -6.85 -21.17 -26.74
C ASP A 215 -7.89 -20.03 -26.73
N ARG A 216 -7.39 -18.81 -26.57
CA ARG A 216 -8.14 -17.56 -26.59
C ARG A 216 -7.24 -16.43 -27.06
N PRO A 217 -7.79 -15.34 -27.63
CA PRO A 217 -6.99 -14.19 -27.98
C PRO A 217 -6.30 -13.61 -26.73
N PRO A 218 -5.03 -13.19 -26.85
CA PRO A 218 -4.28 -12.66 -25.72
C PRO A 218 -4.85 -11.31 -25.28
N ILE A 219 -4.74 -11.01 -23.98
CA ILE A 219 -5.40 -9.84 -23.41
C ILE A 219 -4.81 -8.55 -23.98
N THR A 220 -5.69 -7.63 -24.39
CA THR A 220 -5.32 -6.32 -24.95
C THR A 220 -4.94 -5.33 -23.84
N TYR A 221 -4.03 -4.39 -24.12
CA TYR A 221 -3.72 -3.29 -23.20
C TYR A 221 -4.96 -2.45 -22.82
N ALA A 222 -5.91 -2.30 -23.75
CA ALA A 222 -7.19 -1.67 -23.48
C ALA A 222 -8.00 -2.39 -22.39
N ALA A 223 -7.90 -3.72 -22.30
CA ALA A 223 -8.57 -4.49 -21.25
C ALA A 223 -7.92 -4.26 -19.88
N PHE A 224 -6.59 -4.20 -19.81
CA PHE A 224 -5.87 -3.80 -18.60
C PHE A 224 -6.31 -2.39 -18.14
N PHE A 225 -6.29 -1.41 -19.05
CA PHE A 225 -6.71 -0.04 -18.74
C PHE A 225 -8.18 0.04 -18.31
N ARG A 226 -9.10 -0.60 -19.04
CA ARG A 226 -10.54 -0.58 -18.69
C ARG A 226 -10.81 -1.25 -17.34
N PHE A 227 -9.99 -2.20 -16.92
CA PHE A 227 -10.08 -2.83 -15.61
C PHE A 227 -9.49 -1.95 -14.51
N THR A 228 -8.32 -1.36 -14.72
CA THR A 228 -7.60 -0.60 -13.69
C THR A 228 -8.14 0.81 -13.49
N TRP A 229 -8.58 1.50 -14.55
CA TRP A 229 -9.02 2.89 -14.50
C TRP A 229 -10.17 3.15 -13.52
N PRO A 230 -11.27 2.37 -13.50
CA PRO A 230 -12.35 2.58 -12.54
C PRO A 230 -11.90 2.37 -11.09
N ILE A 231 -11.03 1.40 -10.85
CA ILE A 231 -10.52 1.09 -9.51
C ILE A 231 -9.55 2.19 -9.06
N ALA A 232 -8.70 2.68 -9.96
CA ALA A 232 -7.81 3.81 -9.69
C ALA A 232 -8.62 5.07 -9.34
N LEU A 233 -9.65 5.39 -10.13
CA LEU A 233 -10.55 6.52 -9.87
C LEU A 233 -11.25 6.37 -8.51
N MET A 234 -11.78 5.19 -8.20
CA MET A 234 -12.41 4.92 -6.91
C MET A 234 -11.45 5.17 -5.74
N ASN A 235 -10.21 4.69 -5.82
CA ASN A 235 -9.23 4.91 -4.75
C ASN A 235 -8.78 6.37 -4.68
N PHE A 236 -8.59 7.04 -5.81
CA PHE A 236 -8.29 8.48 -5.82
C PHE A 236 -9.40 9.28 -5.11
N MET A 237 -10.67 8.96 -5.37
CA MET A 237 -11.81 9.59 -4.67
C MET A 237 -11.80 9.29 -3.17
N GLN A 238 -11.47 8.05 -2.78
CA GLN A 238 -11.36 7.67 -1.36
C GLN A 238 -10.19 8.37 -0.67
N GLU A 239 -9.02 8.44 -1.30
CA GLU A 239 -7.82 9.08 -0.74
C GLU A 239 -7.99 10.59 -0.66
N SER A 240 -8.62 11.21 -1.67
CA SER A 240 -8.93 12.64 -1.69
C SER A 240 -9.98 13.06 -0.66
N SER A 241 -10.82 12.13 -0.20
CA SER A 241 -11.82 12.43 0.83
C SER A 241 -11.18 12.92 2.14
N ARG A 242 -10.00 12.40 2.51
CA ARG A 242 -9.32 12.75 3.77
C ARG A 242 -8.84 14.21 3.79
N PRO A 243 -8.05 14.69 2.81
CA PRO A 243 -7.71 16.11 2.72
C PRO A 243 -8.93 17.03 2.74
N LEU A 244 -10.00 16.66 2.04
CA LEU A 244 -11.23 17.45 1.99
C LEU A 244 -11.89 17.53 3.38
N ILE A 245 -12.07 16.41 4.08
CA ILE A 245 -12.64 16.39 5.44
C ILE A 245 -11.76 17.22 6.38
N ASN A 246 -10.44 17.03 6.34
CA ASN A 246 -9.50 17.75 7.19
C ASN A 246 -9.57 19.27 6.97
N LEU A 247 -9.74 19.72 5.73
CA LEU A 247 -9.87 21.15 5.38
C LEU A 247 -11.12 21.79 6.00
N PHE A 248 -12.23 21.05 6.12
CA PHE A 248 -13.43 21.53 6.80
C PHE A 248 -13.30 21.47 8.32
N VAL A 249 -12.74 20.38 8.87
CA VAL A 249 -12.61 20.18 10.32
C VAL A 249 -11.70 21.22 10.97
N VAL A 250 -10.57 21.57 10.34
CA VAL A 250 -9.63 22.58 10.85
C VAL A 250 -10.27 23.97 11.01
N ARG A 251 -11.29 24.30 10.21
CA ARG A 251 -11.96 25.61 10.26
C ARG A 251 -12.99 25.74 11.39
N GLY A 252 -13.26 24.67 12.14
CA GLY A 252 -14.16 24.69 13.29
C GLY A 252 -13.52 25.32 14.54
N ALA A 253 -14.36 25.67 15.52
CA ALA A 253 -13.93 26.31 16.78
C ALA A 253 -12.87 25.50 17.57
N TYR A 254 -12.86 24.18 17.42
CA TYR A 254 -11.90 23.25 18.04
C TYR A 254 -11.08 22.49 16.97
N GLY A 255 -10.71 23.16 15.88
CA GLY A 255 -10.13 22.52 14.70
C GLY A 255 -8.89 21.65 14.98
N ALA A 256 -8.00 22.09 15.87
CA ALA A 256 -6.80 21.33 16.24
C ALA A 256 -7.12 20.05 17.02
N GLU A 257 -7.99 20.15 18.03
CA GLU A 257 -8.41 19.01 18.87
C GLU A 257 -9.23 18.01 18.07
N ALA A 258 -10.14 18.50 17.22
CA ALA A 258 -10.93 17.68 16.31
C ALA A 258 -10.04 16.93 15.31
N MET A 259 -9.00 17.57 14.77
CA MET A 259 -8.03 16.90 13.89
C MET A 259 -7.22 15.81 14.60
N ALA A 260 -6.83 16.05 15.84
CA ALA A 260 -6.14 15.05 16.65
C ALA A 260 -7.05 13.84 16.91
N ALA A 261 -8.30 14.09 17.34
CA ALA A 261 -9.29 13.05 17.57
C ALA A 261 -9.61 12.25 16.29
N LEU A 262 -9.77 12.93 15.16
CA LEU A 262 -10.05 12.34 13.86
C LEU A 262 -8.90 11.42 13.38
N THR A 263 -7.65 11.83 13.60
CA THR A 263 -6.46 11.04 13.26
C THR A 263 -6.41 9.73 14.03
N VAL A 264 -6.70 9.78 15.34
CA VAL A 264 -6.77 8.60 16.21
C VAL A 264 -7.95 7.71 15.81
N ALA A 265 -9.14 8.30 15.63
CA ALA A 265 -10.35 7.59 15.25
C ALA A 265 -10.22 6.87 13.90
N TYR A 266 -9.59 7.50 12.90
CA TYR A 266 -9.35 6.85 11.61
C TYR A 266 -8.37 5.69 11.71
N THR A 267 -7.28 5.88 12.47
CA THR A 267 -6.25 4.84 12.61
C THR A 267 -6.84 3.61 13.29
N LEU A 268 -7.49 3.79 14.44
CA LEU A 268 -8.07 2.69 15.20
C LEU A 268 -9.32 2.10 14.54
N GLY A 269 -10.15 2.95 13.93
CA GLY A 269 -11.33 2.50 13.20
C GLY A 269 -10.96 1.54 12.08
N GLN A 270 -9.89 1.82 11.32
CA GLN A 270 -9.45 0.96 10.22
C GLN A 270 -9.07 -0.45 10.67
N TRP A 271 -8.57 -0.65 11.88
CA TRP A 271 -8.21 -1.98 12.38
C TRP A 271 -9.41 -2.93 12.42
N THR A 272 -10.61 -2.37 12.67
CA THR A 272 -11.84 -3.16 12.82
C THR A 272 -12.38 -3.69 11.49
N TYR A 273 -12.25 -2.93 10.40
CA TYR A 273 -12.94 -3.23 9.12
C TYR A 273 -12.04 -3.30 7.89
N ARG A 274 -10.79 -2.80 7.92
CA ARG A 274 -9.91 -2.72 6.74
C ARG A 274 -9.66 -4.09 6.11
N TRP A 275 -9.57 -5.12 6.94
CA TRP A 275 -9.37 -6.51 6.51
C TRP A 275 -10.55 -7.09 5.71
N LEU A 276 -11.77 -6.54 5.86
CA LEU A 276 -12.92 -6.94 5.05
C LEU A 276 -12.73 -6.64 3.56
N ASN A 277 -11.87 -5.68 3.20
CA ASN A 277 -11.57 -5.40 1.80
C ASN A 277 -10.91 -6.58 1.08
N GLU A 278 -10.21 -7.46 1.81
CA GLU A 278 -9.57 -8.66 1.24
C GLU A 278 -10.60 -9.75 0.87
N LEU A 279 -11.87 -9.62 1.24
CA LEU A 279 -12.94 -10.52 0.77
C LEU A 279 -13.05 -10.51 -0.76
N ARG A 280 -12.70 -9.40 -1.42
CA ARG A 280 -12.66 -9.30 -2.89
C ARG A 280 -11.68 -10.30 -3.50
N ALA A 281 -10.59 -10.62 -2.80
CA ALA A 281 -9.59 -11.59 -3.24
C ALA A 281 -10.08 -13.04 -3.17
N LEU A 282 -11.22 -13.32 -2.51
CA LEU A 282 -11.79 -14.69 -2.51
C LEU A 282 -12.53 -15.00 -3.81
N VAL A 283 -13.05 -14.00 -4.53
CA VAL A 283 -13.96 -14.24 -5.66
C VAL A 283 -13.24 -14.90 -6.83
N PRO A 284 -12.17 -14.33 -7.43
CA PRO A 284 -11.50 -14.94 -8.59
C PRO A 284 -10.99 -16.39 -8.41
N PRO A 285 -10.29 -16.76 -7.32
CA PRO A 285 -9.68 -18.09 -7.19
C PRO A 285 -10.69 -19.19 -6.85
N PHE A 286 -11.85 -18.81 -6.34
CA PHE A 286 -12.93 -19.73 -6.00
C PHE A 286 -14.14 -19.61 -6.93
N TYR A 287 -14.09 -18.75 -7.95
CA TYR A 287 -15.20 -18.52 -8.87
C TYR A 287 -15.68 -19.82 -9.52
N ALA A 288 -14.76 -20.63 -10.05
CA ALA A 288 -15.08 -21.91 -10.67
C ALA A 288 -15.61 -22.96 -9.67
N GLU A 289 -15.29 -22.83 -8.38
CA GLU A 289 -15.78 -23.72 -7.32
C GLU A 289 -17.13 -23.25 -6.75
N LEU A 290 -17.49 -21.99 -6.96
CA LEU A 290 -18.73 -21.37 -6.50
C LEU A 290 -19.84 -21.63 -7.51
N GLN A 291 -20.53 -22.77 -7.39
CA GLN A 291 -21.77 -23.03 -8.16
C GLN A 291 -22.88 -21.99 -7.87
N SER A 292 -22.80 -21.28 -6.74
CA SER A 292 -23.70 -20.21 -6.33
C SER A 292 -22.95 -19.17 -5.50
N TYR A 293 -23.37 -17.90 -5.54
CA TYR A 293 -22.82 -16.82 -4.70
C TYR A 293 -23.24 -16.90 -3.24
N ARG A 294 -24.26 -17.71 -2.88
CA ARG A 294 -24.81 -17.78 -1.52
C ARG A 294 -23.78 -18.12 -0.43
N PRO A 295 -22.88 -19.12 -0.60
CA PRO A 295 -21.87 -19.42 0.40
C PRO A 295 -20.90 -18.25 0.61
N PHE A 296 -20.53 -17.53 -0.45
CA PHE A 296 -19.70 -16.34 -0.35
C PHE A 296 -20.41 -15.23 0.44
N LEU A 297 -21.67 -14.94 0.15
CA LEU A 297 -22.45 -13.94 0.87
C LEU A 297 -22.62 -14.27 2.36
N ARG A 298 -22.87 -15.54 2.69
CA ARG A 298 -22.94 -16.00 4.10
C ARG A 298 -21.61 -15.81 4.81
N TYR A 299 -20.50 -16.16 4.16
CA TYR A 299 -19.16 -15.96 4.72
C TYR A 299 -18.86 -14.47 4.94
N ALA A 300 -19.14 -13.63 3.94
CA ALA A 300 -18.96 -12.19 4.03
C ALA A 300 -19.81 -11.57 5.17
N TYR A 301 -21.04 -12.05 5.35
CA TYR A 301 -21.90 -11.66 6.47
C TYR A 301 -21.29 -12.00 7.82
N TRP A 302 -20.77 -13.24 7.99
CA TRP A 302 -20.07 -13.63 9.22
C TRP A 302 -18.79 -12.80 9.46
N CYS A 303 -18.04 -12.47 8.41
CA CYS A 303 -16.90 -11.57 8.53
C CYS A 303 -17.33 -10.17 8.97
N GLY A 304 -18.43 -9.64 8.42
CA GLY A 304 -19.01 -8.36 8.83
C GLY A 304 -19.43 -8.37 10.31
N LEU A 305 -20.13 -9.41 10.76
CA LEU A 305 -20.48 -9.59 12.17
C LEU A 305 -19.24 -9.64 13.07
N ALA A 306 -18.19 -10.36 12.65
CA ALA A 306 -16.93 -10.42 13.40
C ALA A 306 -16.25 -9.03 13.48
N ALA A 307 -16.21 -8.28 12.38
CA ALA A 307 -15.68 -6.91 12.38
C ALA A 307 -16.48 -5.97 13.31
N SER A 308 -17.81 -6.05 13.28
CA SER A 308 -18.68 -5.30 14.20
C SER A 308 -18.46 -5.71 15.65
N ALA A 309 -18.31 -7.01 15.93
CA ALA A 309 -18.00 -7.50 17.27
C ALA A 309 -16.64 -6.99 17.76
N ILE A 310 -15.60 -7.01 16.92
CA ILE A 310 -14.27 -6.44 17.24
C ILE A 310 -14.39 -4.95 17.57
N CYS A 311 -15.17 -4.19 16.80
CA CYS A 311 -15.41 -2.77 17.05
C CYS A 311 -16.11 -2.55 18.40
N LEU A 312 -17.20 -3.28 18.68
CA LEU A 312 -17.91 -3.18 19.97
C LEU A 312 -17.01 -3.58 21.15
N LEU A 313 -16.20 -4.64 20.99
CA LEU A 313 -15.27 -5.07 22.02
C LEU A 313 -14.20 -4.01 22.31
N LEU A 314 -13.58 -3.43 21.29
CA LEU A 314 -12.51 -2.45 21.47
C LEU A 314 -13.00 -1.13 22.07
N PHE A 315 -14.17 -0.63 21.65
CA PHE A 315 -14.61 0.72 22.02
C PHE A 315 -15.70 0.77 23.11
N TRP A 316 -16.50 -0.28 23.26
CA TRP A 316 -17.64 -0.32 24.19
C TRP A 316 -17.44 -1.20 25.43
N THR A 317 -16.27 -1.82 25.59
CA THR A 317 -15.93 -2.59 26.80
C THR A 317 -14.79 -1.93 27.59
N PRO A 318 -14.49 -2.38 28.82
CA PRO A 318 -13.39 -1.86 29.62
C PRO A 318 -12.01 -1.99 28.93
N LEU A 319 -11.88 -2.79 27.86
CA LEU A 319 -10.67 -2.85 27.05
C LEU A 319 -10.23 -1.47 26.52
N ARG A 320 -11.18 -0.54 26.34
CA ARG A 320 -10.86 0.83 25.96
C ARG A 320 -9.91 1.51 26.95
N THR A 321 -10.03 1.26 28.26
CA THR A 321 -9.20 1.97 29.26
C THR A 321 -7.77 1.44 29.34
N VAL A 322 -7.47 0.34 28.65
CA VAL A 322 -6.13 -0.25 28.56
C VAL A 322 -5.46 0.11 27.23
N LEU A 323 -6.25 0.36 26.17
CA LEU A 323 -5.77 0.58 24.81
C LEU A 323 -5.81 2.04 24.34
N LEU A 324 -6.67 2.88 24.93
CA LEU A 324 -6.87 4.32 24.65
C LEU A 324 -6.49 5.16 25.86
#